data_AF-A0A2V8ZSQ5-F1
#
_entry.id   AF-A0A2V8ZSQ5-F1
#
_cell.length_a   1.000
_cell.length_b   1.000
_cell.length_c   1.000
_cell.angle_alpha   90.00
_cell.angle_beta   90.00
_cell.angle_gamma   90.00
#
_symmetry.space_group_name_H-M   'P 1'
#
loop_
_entity.id
_entity.type
_entity.pdbx_description
1 polymer ?
#
loop_
_entity_poly.entity_id
_entity_poly.type
_entity_poly.pdbx_seq_one_letter_code
_entity_poly.pdbx_strand_id
1 'polypeptide(L)'
;MQGEAVSQSSVAKTPDSLVREESRRSTRIDRSVPMIVFGQNRIGEPFVERTVSTSINLHGCRYPSRHDYGVGTWVTLQVVGLNVEPKPPAVRARVRSVHASQSTRELQQVGVELEVPANVWGISAPPQDWLGFGETTTSLPQFSAAEPEAPAPAIATEPAETEEPPSTLEHKLAEVATFPSPSLVASKPPAPVFAEAPKTQRIVVTPDGLINAIQGKLQQAAEKAVQTAVAKQLDEAVRNAVAAIDDIRQSSIREVQELFPTRVQAATTGLATRDEIAAVIASQWKEEMDKYRSHAEELTQKLANQAAELKRELDRCQEFLGKMSSEVEPQVHARLNEAVARAASEFDGAAARTVDRRYERLRESTQSVMQEALLKLDARSAEVQALVQGAVNSTLAALERQAESQMNTILSETKDRAASALSSLDAENRAACEARRQALEAEVARSAERSTEQFRKGMKAFLYSCLVAAVSAVDEHSKSTLEGLTKDNGKSLHEVHENGGDAASPEGPEILPAPDSDPFTH
;
A
#
# COMPACT_ATOMS: atom_id res chain seq x y z
N MET A 1 9.19 20.12 68.01
CA MET A 1 10.06 20.71 66.96
C MET A 1 10.85 19.55 66.38
N GLN A 2 10.52 19.02 65.19
CA GLN A 2 10.66 19.60 63.84
C GLN A 2 12.13 19.88 63.48
N GLY A 3 12.55 19.32 62.34
CA GLY A 3 13.95 19.24 61.90
C GLY A 3 14.18 18.11 60.90
N GLU A 4 13.47 18.19 59.77
CA GLU A 4 13.79 17.69 58.43
C GLU A 4 14.82 16.55 58.24
N ALA A 5 14.32 15.39 57.82
CA ALA A 5 15.11 14.39 57.10
C ALA A 5 14.96 14.63 55.58
N VAL A 6 15.92 15.33 54.97
CA VAL A 6 15.97 15.51 53.51
C VAL A 6 16.50 14.24 52.85
N SER A 7 15.65 13.58 52.06
CA SER A 7 16.04 12.42 51.24
C SER A 7 17.10 12.78 50.21
N GLN A 8 18.35 12.37 50.44
CA GLN A 8 19.33 12.21 49.37
C GLN A 8 19.05 10.89 48.65
N SER A 9 18.61 10.96 47.38
CA SER A 9 18.53 9.80 46.50
C SER A 9 19.29 10.05 45.20
N SER A 10 20.52 9.56 45.19
CA SER A 10 21.08 8.78 44.09
C SER A 10 21.11 9.43 42.69
N VAL A 11 21.98 10.44 42.53
CA VAL A 11 22.70 10.59 41.26
C VAL A 11 23.72 9.44 41.16
N ALA A 12 23.41 8.44 40.33
CA ALA A 12 24.34 7.37 39.97
C ALA A 12 24.24 7.07 38.45
N LYS A 13 24.54 8.07 37.62
CA LYS A 13 24.87 7.80 36.21
C LYS A 13 26.24 7.10 36.18
N THR A 14 26.27 5.86 35.73
CA THR A 14 27.51 5.10 35.54
C THR A 14 28.40 5.76 34.48
N PRO A 15 29.72 5.92 34.73
CA PRO A 15 30.62 6.65 33.83
C PRO A 15 30.78 6.02 32.44
N ASP A 16 30.53 4.71 32.30
CA ASP A 16 30.54 3.99 31.03
C ASP A 16 29.51 4.50 30.00
N SER A 17 28.43 5.16 30.44
CA SER A 17 27.41 5.69 29.52
C SER A 17 27.96 6.83 28.66
N LEU A 18 28.69 7.76 29.29
CA LEU A 18 29.15 9.01 28.66
C LEU A 18 30.29 8.74 27.68
N VAL A 19 31.27 7.91 28.05
CA VAL A 19 32.41 7.55 27.18
C VAL A 19 31.92 6.85 25.89
N ARG A 20 30.81 6.11 25.97
CA ARG A 20 30.19 5.43 24.82
C ARG A 20 29.24 6.33 24.01
N GLU A 21 28.96 7.55 24.45
CA GLU A 21 28.22 8.56 23.67
C GLU A 21 29.19 9.35 22.78
N GLU A 22 30.35 9.75 23.31
CA GLU A 22 31.42 10.47 22.60
C GLU A 22 31.98 9.72 21.36
N SER A 23 31.92 8.39 21.35
CA SER A 23 32.48 7.54 20.27
C SER A 23 31.52 7.26 19.10
N ARG A 24 30.35 7.92 19.03
CA ARG A 24 29.31 7.59 18.04
C ARG A 24 29.36 8.52 16.82
N ARG A 25 29.44 7.93 15.63
CA ARG A 25 29.43 8.66 14.34
C ARG A 25 28.09 9.35 14.01
N SER A 26 27.00 8.93 14.65
CA SER A 26 25.71 9.60 14.55
C SER A 26 24.83 9.38 15.79
N THR A 27 24.02 10.39 16.09
CA THR A 27 22.97 10.43 17.10
C THR A 27 22.03 9.24 16.92
N ARG A 28 21.70 8.57 18.03
CA ARG A 28 20.76 7.46 18.07
C ARG A 28 19.43 7.91 18.66
N ILE A 29 18.34 7.50 18.02
CA ILE A 29 16.97 7.75 18.48
C ILE A 29 16.36 6.41 18.89
N ASP A 30 15.80 6.36 20.10
CA ASP A 30 15.01 5.22 20.54
C ASP A 30 13.60 5.36 19.95
N ARG A 31 13.35 4.64 18.85
CA ARG A 31 12.12 4.71 18.07
C ARG A 31 11.75 3.35 17.49
N SER A 32 10.47 3.02 17.65
CA SER A 32 9.81 1.85 17.09
C SER A 32 9.50 2.05 15.60
N VAL A 33 10.26 1.38 14.74
CA VAL A 33 10.03 1.32 13.28
C VAL A 33 9.73 -0.13 12.90
N PRO A 34 8.53 -0.44 12.40
CA PRO A 34 8.20 -1.79 11.93
C PRO A 34 9.03 -2.19 10.70
N MET A 35 9.57 -3.41 10.71
CA MET A 35 10.39 -3.93 9.62
C MET A 35 10.29 -5.44 9.47
N ILE A 36 10.60 -5.92 8.26
CA ILE A 36 10.80 -7.33 7.95
C ILE A 36 12.29 -7.55 7.77
N VAL A 37 12.82 -8.55 8.48
CA VAL A 37 14.22 -9.00 8.39
C VAL A 37 14.25 -10.30 7.61
N PHE A 38 15.07 -10.33 6.57
CA PHE A 38 15.40 -11.54 5.80
C PHE A 38 16.86 -11.89 6.10
N GLY A 39 17.14 -13.14 6.43
CA GLY A 39 18.49 -13.58 6.77
C GLY A 39 18.65 -15.08 6.72
N GLN A 40 19.84 -15.55 7.11
CA GLN A 40 20.13 -16.96 7.36
C GLN A 40 20.55 -17.12 8.82
N ASN A 41 20.08 -18.19 9.47
CA ASN A 41 20.53 -18.55 10.81
C ASN A 41 21.96 -19.13 10.78
N ARG A 42 22.53 -19.45 11.94
CA ARG A 42 23.88 -20.06 12.04
C ARG A 42 24.04 -21.40 11.32
N ILE A 43 22.95 -22.10 11.02
CA ILE A 43 22.92 -23.40 10.32
C ILE A 43 22.82 -23.19 8.79
N GLY A 44 22.54 -21.96 8.34
CA GLY A 44 22.38 -21.58 6.93
C GLY A 44 20.94 -21.59 6.45
N GLU A 45 19.97 -21.90 7.31
CA GLU A 45 18.55 -21.92 6.94
C GLU A 45 18.03 -20.48 6.77
N PRO A 46 17.37 -20.16 5.64
CA PRO A 46 16.79 -18.85 5.42
C PRO A 46 15.56 -18.64 6.31
N PHE A 47 15.40 -17.44 6.85
CA PHE A 47 14.23 -17.05 7.64
C PHE A 47 13.72 -15.66 7.26
N VAL A 48 12.45 -15.41 7.63
CA VAL A 48 11.79 -14.10 7.49
C VAL A 48 11.13 -13.76 8.82
N GLU A 49 11.50 -12.64 9.43
CA GLU A 49 11.00 -12.21 10.73
C GLU A 49 10.38 -10.81 10.66
N ARG A 50 9.15 -10.66 11.14
CA ARG A 50 8.52 -9.34 11.35
C ARG A 50 8.85 -8.86 12.75
N THR A 51 9.52 -7.72 12.84
CA THR A 51 10.00 -7.15 14.12
C THR A 51 9.90 -5.62 14.11
N VAL A 52 10.31 -4.99 15.20
CA VAL A 52 10.26 -3.53 15.41
C VAL A 52 11.60 -3.09 15.99
N SER A 53 12.19 -2.02 15.47
CA SER A 53 13.43 -1.49 16.05
C SER A 53 13.23 -1.01 17.49
N THR A 54 14.22 -1.25 18.35
CA THR A 54 14.31 -0.60 19.67
C THR A 54 15.03 0.75 19.56
N SER A 55 16.03 0.86 18.67
CA SER A 55 16.77 2.10 18.44
C SER A 55 17.32 2.17 17.02
N ILE A 56 17.44 3.38 16.47
CA ILE A 56 17.86 3.65 15.09
C ILE A 56 18.90 4.79 15.03
N ASN A 57 19.80 4.76 14.05
CA ASN A 57 20.65 5.89 13.65
C ASN A 57 20.93 5.86 12.14
N LEU A 58 21.66 6.85 11.60
CA LEU A 58 21.99 6.91 10.17
C LEU A 58 22.65 5.62 9.65
N HIS A 59 23.46 4.96 10.49
CA HIS A 59 24.22 3.78 10.11
C HIS A 59 23.52 2.45 10.36
N GLY A 60 22.35 2.39 11.00
CA GLY A 60 21.82 1.11 11.44
C GLY A 60 20.72 1.16 12.50
N CYS A 61 20.38 -0.02 13.03
CA CYS A 61 19.37 -0.16 14.06
C CYS A 61 19.70 -1.29 15.03
N ARG A 62 18.91 -1.37 16.10
CA ARG A 62 18.79 -2.54 16.97
C ARG A 62 17.35 -3.03 16.95
N TYR A 63 17.16 -4.34 16.94
CA TYR A 63 15.83 -4.97 17.02
C TYR A 63 15.90 -6.28 17.84
N PRO A 64 14.77 -6.71 18.44
CA PRO A 64 14.67 -8.02 19.08
C PRO A 64 14.43 -9.11 18.04
N SER A 65 15.01 -10.29 18.25
CA SER A 65 14.85 -11.45 17.35
C SER A 65 14.81 -12.78 18.10
N ARG A 66 14.15 -13.78 17.50
CA ARG A 66 14.18 -15.19 17.89
C ARG A 66 15.30 -16.01 17.23
N HIS A 67 15.87 -15.52 16.14
CA HIS A 67 16.83 -16.26 15.32
C HIS A 67 18.26 -16.07 15.80
N ASP A 68 19.09 -17.11 15.71
CA ASP A 68 20.52 -17.04 16.01
C ASP A 68 21.31 -16.50 14.82
N TYR A 69 21.94 -15.33 15.00
CA TYR A 69 22.82 -14.72 14.01
C TYR A 69 24.29 -15.03 14.31
N GLY A 70 25.11 -15.11 13.26
CA GLY A 70 26.55 -14.91 13.37
C GLY A 70 26.88 -13.41 13.36
N VAL A 71 27.81 -12.96 14.19
CA VAL A 71 28.34 -11.59 14.03
C VAL A 71 29.10 -11.54 12.71
N GLY A 72 28.82 -10.53 11.89
CA GLY A 72 29.39 -10.36 10.56
C GLY A 72 28.57 -10.93 9.41
N THR A 73 27.45 -11.64 9.66
CA THR A 73 26.54 -12.11 8.60
C THR A 73 25.76 -10.95 7.97
N TRP A 74 25.28 -11.17 6.74
CA TRP A 74 24.42 -10.23 6.02
C TRP A 74 22.94 -10.55 6.26
N VAL A 75 22.16 -9.49 6.43
CA VAL A 75 20.70 -9.52 6.50
C VAL A 75 20.14 -8.45 5.56
N THR A 76 18.89 -8.59 5.16
CA THR A 76 18.16 -7.56 4.41
C THR A 76 17.01 -7.05 5.27
N LEU A 77 16.91 -5.72 5.40
CA LEU A 77 15.87 -5.04 6.15
C LEU A 77 14.89 -4.39 5.16
N GLN A 78 13.60 -4.65 5.31
CA GLN A 78 12.54 -3.94 4.61
C GLN A 78 11.67 -3.21 5.62
N VAL A 79 11.71 -1.88 5.61
CA VAL A 79 10.85 -1.06 6.47
C VAL A 79 9.41 -1.10 5.96
N VAL A 80 8.43 -1.27 6.86
CA VAL A 80 7.00 -1.38 6.51
C VAL A 80 6.16 -0.40 7.31
N GLY A 81 5.00 0.00 6.75
CA GLY A 81 4.10 0.96 7.39
C GLY A 81 4.52 2.43 7.30
N LEU A 82 5.60 2.74 6.56
CA LEU A 82 5.87 4.11 6.13
C LEU A 82 4.99 4.44 4.93
N ASN A 83 4.06 5.39 5.10
CA ASN A 83 3.23 5.96 4.04
C ASN A 83 4.05 6.95 3.19
N VAL A 84 5.15 6.46 2.62
CA VAL A 84 6.05 7.20 1.75
C VAL A 84 6.10 6.44 0.44
N GLU A 85 5.66 7.08 -0.64
CA GLU A 85 5.89 6.59 -2.00
C GLU A 85 7.16 7.24 -2.59
N PRO A 86 8.01 6.48 -3.31
CA PRO A 86 7.93 5.03 -3.50
C PRO A 86 8.25 4.27 -2.20
N LYS A 87 7.67 3.06 -2.06
CA LYS A 87 7.86 2.16 -0.91
C LYS A 87 9.36 2.01 -0.59
N PRO A 88 9.79 2.13 0.69
CA PRO A 88 11.20 2.05 1.06
C PRO A 88 11.89 0.80 0.47
N PRO A 89 13.05 0.95 -0.19
CA PRO A 89 13.77 -0.19 -0.76
C PRO A 89 14.24 -1.14 0.35
N ALA A 90 14.33 -2.42 0.00
CA ALA A 90 14.96 -3.40 0.87
C ALA A 90 16.48 -3.12 0.93
N VAL A 91 17.01 -2.88 2.12
CA VAL A 91 18.41 -2.46 2.32
C VAL A 91 19.22 -3.53 3.03
N ARG A 92 20.45 -3.75 2.56
CA ARG A 92 21.38 -4.70 3.15
C ARG A 92 22.02 -4.12 4.40
N ALA A 93 22.17 -4.97 5.41
CA ALA A 93 22.83 -4.64 6.67
C ALA A 93 23.67 -5.83 7.15
N ARG A 94 24.71 -5.53 7.93
CA ARG A 94 25.62 -6.50 8.52
C ARG A 94 25.42 -6.58 10.02
N VAL A 95 25.29 -7.78 10.57
CA VAL A 95 25.18 -7.99 12.02
C VAL A 95 26.50 -7.58 12.69
N ARG A 96 26.44 -6.62 13.62
CA ARG A 96 27.62 -6.12 14.35
C ARG A 96 27.66 -6.56 15.80
N SER A 97 26.51 -6.84 16.41
CA SER A 97 26.42 -7.31 17.79
C SER A 97 25.16 -8.13 17.99
N VAL A 98 25.27 -9.22 18.74
CA VAL A 98 24.13 -10.00 19.24
C VAL A 98 24.27 -10.03 20.75
N HIS A 99 23.28 -9.52 21.47
CA HIS A 99 23.23 -9.59 22.93
C HIS A 99 22.19 -10.64 23.28
N ALA A 100 22.66 -11.78 23.80
CA ALA A 100 21.78 -12.79 24.36
C ALA A 100 21.10 -12.22 25.61
N SER A 101 19.79 -12.46 25.73
CA SER A 101 19.02 -12.04 26.89
C SER A 101 19.19 -13.05 28.03
N GLN A 102 19.12 -12.58 29.28
CA GLN A 102 19.43 -13.41 30.45
C GLN A 102 18.32 -14.43 30.76
N SER A 103 17.12 -14.21 30.24
CA SER A 103 15.98 -15.12 30.33
C SER A 103 15.75 -15.84 29.01
N THR A 104 15.51 -17.16 29.07
CA THR A 104 15.12 -17.98 27.90
C THR A 104 13.77 -17.59 27.29
N ARG A 105 13.00 -16.71 27.95
CA ARG A 105 11.74 -16.14 27.43
C ARG A 105 11.94 -14.81 26.68
N GLU A 106 13.12 -14.21 26.75
CA GLU A 106 13.40 -12.89 26.17
C GLU A 106 14.10 -13.00 24.82
N LEU A 107 13.71 -12.12 23.89
CA LEU A 107 14.28 -12.07 22.55
C LEU A 107 15.70 -11.50 22.58
N GLN A 108 16.60 -12.05 21.76
CA GLN A 108 17.98 -11.55 21.65
C GLN A 108 17.99 -10.16 21.00
N GLN A 109 18.84 -9.25 21.49
CA GLN A 109 18.97 -7.90 20.94
C GLN A 109 20.07 -7.85 19.88
N VAL A 110 19.65 -7.77 18.61
CA VAL A 110 20.52 -7.76 17.43
C VAL A 110 20.78 -6.32 17.01
N GLY A 111 22.04 -5.94 16.90
CA GLY A 111 22.48 -4.65 16.36
C GLY A 111 23.11 -4.83 14.98
N VAL A 112 22.60 -4.10 13.99
CA VAL A 112 23.01 -4.18 12.59
C VAL A 112 23.51 -2.82 12.08
N GLU A 113 24.44 -2.85 11.14
CA GLU A 113 24.96 -1.67 10.43
C GLU A 113 24.60 -1.79 8.94
N LEU A 114 23.98 -0.76 8.36
CA LEU A 114 23.62 -0.69 6.94
C LEU A 114 24.88 -0.72 6.06
N GLU A 115 24.78 -1.34 4.88
CA GLU A 115 25.84 -1.30 3.86
C GLU A 115 26.09 0.13 3.36
N VAL A 116 25.00 0.89 3.17
CA VAL A 116 25.01 2.31 2.80
C VAL A 116 24.30 3.11 3.90
N PRO A 117 24.98 4.01 4.63
CA PRO A 117 24.35 4.87 5.63
C PRO A 117 23.30 5.79 4.99
N ALA A 118 22.04 5.70 5.45
CA ALA A 118 20.93 6.46 4.89
C ALA A 118 19.75 6.53 5.86
N ASN A 119 18.91 7.56 5.71
CA ASN A 119 17.67 7.72 6.48
C ASN A 119 16.54 6.82 5.94
N VAL A 120 16.78 5.50 5.93
CA VAL A 120 15.82 4.47 5.49
C VAL A 120 14.61 4.32 6.43
N TRP A 121 14.68 4.94 7.60
CA TRP A 121 13.71 4.84 8.69
C TRP A 121 12.53 5.82 8.58
N GLY A 122 12.51 6.68 7.55
CA GLY A 122 11.42 7.64 7.32
C GLY A 122 11.35 8.78 8.34
N ILE A 123 12.49 9.18 8.94
CA ILE A 123 12.51 10.28 9.92
C ILE A 123 12.45 11.61 9.16
N SER A 124 11.30 12.29 9.22
CA SER A 124 11.05 13.56 8.52
C SER A 124 11.88 14.75 9.04
N ALA A 125 12.31 14.70 10.30
CA ALA A 125 13.20 15.66 10.93
C ALA A 125 14.35 14.90 11.61
N PRO A 126 15.38 14.48 10.84
CA PRO A 126 16.50 13.74 11.40
C PRO A 126 17.45 14.69 12.18
N PRO A 127 18.26 14.17 13.11
CA PRO A 127 19.34 14.91 13.77
C PRO A 127 20.29 15.56 12.76
N GLN A 128 20.88 16.70 13.13
CA GLN A 128 21.74 17.50 12.25
C GLN A 128 22.92 16.70 11.69
N ASP A 129 23.49 15.80 12.49
CA ASP A 129 24.60 14.92 12.13
C ASP A 129 24.24 13.83 11.11
N TRP A 130 22.95 13.60 10.82
CA TRP A 130 22.52 12.68 9.76
C TRP A 130 22.52 13.35 8.38
N LEU A 131 22.47 14.68 8.31
CA LEU A 131 22.30 15.42 7.05
C LEU A 131 23.59 15.53 6.23
N GLY A 132 24.77 15.52 6.88
CA GLY A 132 26.07 15.74 6.24
C GLY A 132 26.61 14.61 5.35
N PHE A 133 25.88 13.50 5.20
CA PHE A 133 26.32 12.32 4.44
C PHE A 133 25.59 12.13 3.10
N GLY A 134 24.77 13.10 2.67
CA GLY A 134 23.83 12.93 1.54
C GLY A 134 24.25 13.50 0.18
N GLU A 135 25.32 14.28 0.05
CA GLU A 135 25.57 15.09 -1.17
C GLU A 135 26.61 14.56 -2.17
N THR A 136 27.42 13.55 -1.83
CA THR A 136 28.61 13.19 -2.66
C THR A 136 28.38 12.11 -3.73
N THR A 137 27.19 11.51 -3.84
CA THR A 137 26.91 10.46 -4.85
C THR A 137 25.52 10.60 -5.50
N THR A 138 25.31 11.71 -6.20
CA THR A 138 24.24 11.82 -7.23
C THR A 138 24.86 12.22 -8.57
N SER A 139 25.77 11.40 -9.08
CA SER A 139 26.20 11.42 -10.48
C SER A 139 25.54 10.25 -11.21
N LEU A 140 24.59 10.58 -12.09
CA LEU A 140 24.04 9.64 -13.07
C LEU A 140 25.17 9.19 -14.02
N PRO A 141 25.46 7.89 -14.16
CA PRO A 141 26.20 7.38 -15.30
C PRO A 141 25.21 7.32 -16.49
N GLN A 142 25.16 8.40 -17.24
CA GLN A 142 24.53 8.43 -18.56
C GLN A 142 25.32 7.51 -19.50
N PHE A 143 24.83 6.29 -19.75
CA PHE A 143 25.40 5.40 -20.75
C PHE A 143 24.74 5.62 -22.12
N SER A 144 25.59 5.84 -23.12
CA SER A 144 25.18 6.06 -24.51
C SER A 144 24.72 4.76 -25.18
N ALA A 145 23.88 4.91 -26.21
CA ALA A 145 23.55 3.83 -27.12
C ALA A 145 24.77 3.37 -27.95
N ALA A 146 24.82 2.08 -28.24
CA ALA A 146 25.58 1.47 -29.32
C ALA A 146 24.77 0.30 -29.91
N GLU A 147 24.98 0.03 -31.20
CA GLU A 147 24.12 -0.77 -32.09
C GLU A 147 24.43 -2.30 -32.09
N PRO A 148 23.70 -3.14 -32.87
CA PRO A 148 23.43 -4.55 -32.50
C PRO A 148 24.13 -5.62 -33.35
N GLU A 149 24.16 -6.86 -32.85
CA GLU A 149 24.19 -8.08 -33.69
C GLU A 149 23.56 -9.29 -32.96
N ALA A 150 23.14 -10.32 -33.71
CA ALA A 150 22.24 -11.42 -33.28
C ALA A 150 22.92 -12.82 -33.43
N PRO A 151 22.22 -13.98 -33.45
CA PRO A 151 20.91 -14.40 -32.90
C PRO A 151 21.01 -15.69 -32.00
N ALA A 152 19.87 -16.32 -31.69
CA ALA A 152 19.72 -17.52 -30.85
C ALA A 152 20.23 -18.85 -31.49
N PRO A 153 20.05 -20.00 -30.82
CA PRO A 153 18.83 -20.76 -31.14
C PRO A 153 18.05 -21.31 -29.93
N ALA A 154 16.74 -21.49 -30.14
CA ALA A 154 15.86 -22.25 -29.26
C ALA A 154 15.81 -23.72 -29.69
N ILE A 155 15.49 -24.61 -28.75
CA ILE A 155 14.84 -25.89 -29.04
C ILE A 155 13.58 -25.94 -28.18
N ALA A 156 12.44 -26.15 -28.82
CA ALA A 156 11.14 -26.31 -28.17
C ALA A 156 10.66 -27.76 -28.34
N THR A 157 10.14 -28.35 -27.27
CA THR A 157 9.29 -29.55 -27.34
C THR A 157 8.22 -29.49 -26.23
N GLU A 158 7.00 -29.19 -26.65
CA GLU A 158 5.72 -29.48 -25.98
C GLU A 158 5.10 -30.75 -26.63
N PRO A 159 3.90 -31.27 -26.28
CA PRO A 159 3.00 -30.99 -25.14
C PRO A 159 2.40 -32.25 -24.45
N ALA A 160 1.58 -32.04 -23.40
CA ALA A 160 0.36 -32.78 -22.98
C ALA A 160 -0.07 -32.27 -21.57
N GLU A 161 -1.25 -31.68 -21.35
CA GLU A 161 -2.56 -32.34 -21.06
C GLU A 161 -2.52 -33.22 -19.77
N THR A 162 -3.39 -33.10 -18.74
CA THR A 162 -4.68 -32.41 -18.46
C THR A 162 -4.77 -32.27 -16.90
N GLU A 163 -5.54 -31.38 -16.23
CA GLU A 163 -6.96 -31.51 -15.86
C GLU A 163 -7.36 -30.42 -14.83
N GLU A 164 -8.66 -30.10 -14.72
CA GLU A 164 -9.24 -29.01 -13.87
C GLU A 164 -9.72 -29.49 -12.46
N PRO A 165 -10.11 -28.57 -11.52
CA PRO A 165 -10.32 -28.88 -10.09
C PRO A 165 -11.77 -29.33 -9.76
N PRO A 166 -12.13 -29.59 -8.47
CA PRO A 166 -12.83 -28.51 -7.71
C PRO A 166 -12.76 -28.59 -6.15
N SER A 167 -13.57 -27.73 -5.50
CA SER A 167 -13.98 -27.62 -4.07
C SER A 167 -13.05 -26.83 -3.14
N THR A 168 -13.45 -25.74 -2.47
CA THR A 168 -14.65 -25.40 -1.65
C THR A 168 -14.80 -26.18 -0.35
N LEU A 169 -14.42 -25.57 0.77
CA LEU A 169 -15.00 -25.86 2.08
C LEU A 169 -15.29 -24.57 2.85
N GLU A 170 -16.56 -24.40 3.19
CA GLU A 170 -17.04 -23.37 4.11
C GLU A 170 -16.79 -23.82 5.56
N HIS A 171 -16.49 -22.87 6.46
CA HIS A 171 -16.80 -23.04 7.88
C HIS A 171 -17.49 -21.79 8.41
N LYS A 172 -18.57 -21.99 9.18
CA LYS A 172 -19.54 -20.99 9.61
C LYS A 172 -19.85 -21.23 11.11
N LEU A 173 -20.30 -20.17 11.81
CA LEU A 173 -20.65 -20.13 13.25
C LEU A 173 -19.40 -20.12 14.18
N ALA A 174 -19.32 -19.40 15.31
CA ALA A 174 -20.19 -18.41 15.97
C ALA A 174 -19.29 -17.38 16.74
N GLU A 175 -19.72 -16.35 17.49
CA GLU A 175 -21.06 -15.88 17.89
C GLU A 175 -21.07 -14.34 18.14
N VAL A 176 -22.19 -13.81 18.65
CA VAL A 176 -22.46 -12.42 19.06
C VAL A 176 -21.71 -12.00 20.35
N ALA A 177 -21.16 -10.79 20.37
CA ALA A 177 -20.92 -10.04 21.62
C ALA A 177 -21.11 -8.53 21.40
N THR A 178 -22.32 -8.04 21.72
CA THR A 178 -22.69 -6.62 21.68
C THR A 178 -21.99 -5.83 22.79
N PHE A 179 -21.41 -4.66 22.46
CA PHE A 179 -20.97 -3.68 23.47
C PHE A 179 -21.66 -2.32 23.27
N PRO A 180 -22.24 -1.71 24.32
CA PRO A 180 -23.03 -0.49 24.19
C PRO A 180 -22.17 0.78 24.26
N SER A 181 -22.58 1.82 23.51
CA SER A 181 -22.13 3.20 23.74
C SER A 181 -22.95 3.86 24.87
N PRO A 182 -22.34 4.60 25.79
CA PRO A 182 -23.08 5.48 26.71
C PRO A 182 -23.27 6.87 26.10
N SER A 183 -24.51 7.39 26.20
CA SER A 183 -24.90 8.72 25.72
C SER A 183 -24.61 9.83 26.75
N LEU A 184 -24.57 11.07 26.24
CA LEU A 184 -24.54 12.31 27.02
C LEU A 184 -25.84 12.51 27.83
N VAL A 185 -25.75 13.08 29.03
CA VAL A 185 -26.44 14.33 29.47
C VAL A 185 -26.07 14.72 30.91
N ALA A 186 -25.53 15.93 31.05
CA ALA A 186 -25.51 16.89 32.19
C ALA A 186 -25.39 16.45 33.68
N SER A 187 -24.31 16.91 34.33
CA SER A 187 -24.40 17.78 35.54
C SER A 187 -23.09 18.59 35.76
N LYS A 188 -23.17 19.76 36.42
CA LYS A 188 -22.11 20.76 36.62
C LYS A 188 -22.47 21.64 37.84
N PRO A 189 -21.56 22.25 38.63
CA PRO A 189 -20.20 21.88 39.07
C PRO A 189 -20.11 21.78 40.63
N PRO A 190 -18.94 21.67 41.29
CA PRO A 190 -18.05 22.83 41.53
C PRO A 190 -16.55 22.54 41.28
N ALA A 191 -15.73 23.59 41.17
CA ALA A 191 -14.28 23.48 40.95
C ALA A 191 -13.49 23.35 42.27
N PRO A 192 -12.31 22.71 42.22
CA PRO A 192 -11.11 23.41 42.67
C PRO A 192 -9.87 23.23 41.75
N VAL A 193 -9.35 24.36 41.29
CA VAL A 193 -7.95 24.82 41.42
C VAL A 193 -6.81 23.78 41.27
N PHE A 194 -6.16 23.85 40.10
CA PHE A 194 -4.72 23.63 39.79
C PHE A 194 -3.94 22.40 40.34
N ALA A 195 -3.46 21.59 39.40
CA ALA A 195 -2.06 21.13 39.38
C ALA A 195 -1.49 21.32 37.96
N GLU A 196 -0.38 22.03 37.84
CA GLU A 196 0.14 22.54 36.57
C GLU A 196 1.05 21.53 35.86
N ALA A 197 0.69 21.12 34.63
CA ALA A 197 1.60 20.37 33.77
C ALA A 197 2.72 21.32 33.26
N PRO A 198 4.00 20.94 33.33
CA PRO A 198 5.10 21.84 32.99
C PRO A 198 5.05 22.21 31.51
N LYS A 199 4.76 23.49 31.25
CA LYS A 199 4.89 24.09 29.92
C LYS A 199 6.32 23.88 29.44
N THR A 200 6.50 23.21 28.31
CA THR A 200 7.76 23.22 27.59
C THR A 200 8.04 24.65 27.15
N GLN A 201 8.90 25.34 27.91
CA GLN A 201 9.46 26.61 27.49
C GLN A 201 10.20 26.38 26.18
N ARG A 202 9.57 26.77 25.06
CA ARG A 202 10.34 27.15 23.88
C ARG A 202 11.23 28.29 24.33
N ILE A 203 12.52 27.99 24.47
CA ILE A 203 13.55 29.02 24.67
C ILE A 203 13.54 29.84 23.38
N VAL A 204 12.79 30.94 23.40
CA VAL A 204 12.89 31.96 22.37
C VAL A 204 14.26 32.59 22.57
N VAL A 205 15.22 32.15 21.77
CA VAL A 205 16.50 32.84 21.62
C VAL A 205 16.18 34.15 20.89
N THR A 206 15.80 35.16 21.66
CA THR A 206 15.65 36.51 21.13
C THR A 206 17.03 36.99 20.65
N PRO A 207 17.12 37.74 19.54
CA PRO A 207 18.37 38.36 19.12
C PRO A 207 19.02 39.14 20.27
N ASP A 208 18.20 39.89 21.02
CA ASP A 208 18.61 40.66 22.21
C ASP A 208 19.25 39.79 23.30
N GLY A 209 18.75 38.56 23.51
CA GLY A 209 19.31 37.62 24.49
C GLY A 209 20.72 37.15 24.12
N LEU A 210 21.00 36.99 22.82
CA LEU A 210 22.32 36.63 22.32
C LEU A 210 23.29 37.82 22.35
N ILE A 211 22.81 39.01 21.96
CA ILE A 211 23.57 40.27 22.02
C ILE A 211 24.04 40.55 23.44
N ASN A 212 23.11 40.57 24.41
CA ASN A 212 23.42 40.80 25.83
C ASN A 212 24.42 39.77 26.39
N ALA A 213 24.31 38.51 26.00
CA ALA A 213 25.23 37.45 26.43
C ALA A 213 26.66 37.60 25.85
N ILE A 214 26.79 38.10 24.63
CA ILE A 214 28.09 38.36 23.98
C ILE A 214 28.71 39.65 24.52
N GLN A 215 27.92 40.72 24.63
CA GLN A 215 28.35 42.02 25.16
C GLN A 215 28.83 41.91 26.60
N GLY A 216 28.09 41.21 27.47
CA GLY A 216 28.50 40.97 28.86
C GLY A 216 29.81 40.17 28.98
N LYS A 217 30.03 39.17 28.12
CA LYS A 217 31.30 38.41 28.10
C LYS A 217 32.47 39.24 27.56
N LEU A 218 32.24 40.07 26.55
CA LEU A 218 33.27 40.94 25.97
C LEU A 218 33.70 42.03 26.97
N GLN A 219 32.74 42.68 27.63
CA GLN A 219 33.00 43.69 28.65
C GLN A 219 33.78 43.11 29.84
N GLN A 220 33.38 41.94 30.34
CA GLN A 220 34.07 41.27 31.44
C GLN A 220 35.50 40.83 31.05
N ALA A 221 35.75 40.45 29.79
CA ALA A 221 37.08 40.16 29.29
C ALA A 221 37.95 41.42 29.16
N ALA A 222 37.38 42.53 28.68
CA ALA A 222 38.06 43.81 28.55
C ALA A 222 38.45 44.40 29.92
N GLU A 223 37.53 44.42 30.89
CA GLU A 223 37.82 44.87 32.26
C GLU A 223 38.94 44.04 32.90
N LYS A 224 38.90 42.71 32.75
CA LYS A 224 39.94 41.82 33.28
C LYS A 224 41.30 42.07 32.64
N ALA A 225 41.35 42.33 31.32
CA ALA A 225 42.58 42.66 30.62
C ALA A 225 43.17 44.01 31.09
N VAL A 226 42.34 45.04 31.22
CA VAL A 226 42.76 46.36 31.72
C VAL A 226 43.25 46.28 33.16
N GLN A 227 42.51 45.61 34.06
CA GLN A 227 42.94 45.41 35.44
C GLN A 227 44.29 44.68 35.54
N THR A 228 44.50 43.65 34.72
CA THR A 228 45.76 42.88 34.69
C THR A 228 46.92 43.74 34.18
N ALA A 229 46.70 44.57 33.16
CA ALA A 229 47.72 45.47 32.62
C ALA A 229 48.11 46.57 33.62
N VAL A 230 47.11 47.22 34.24
CA VAL A 230 47.34 48.26 35.26
C VAL A 230 48.08 47.70 36.47
N ALA A 231 47.65 46.54 37.00
CA ALA A 231 48.34 45.89 38.13
C ALA A 231 49.82 45.60 37.81
N LYS A 232 50.11 45.02 36.63
CA LYS A 232 51.47 44.72 36.21
C LYS A 232 52.35 45.97 36.10
N GLN A 233 51.82 47.05 35.51
CA GLN A 233 52.57 48.30 35.33
C GLN A 233 52.84 49.01 36.68
N LEU A 234 51.90 48.91 37.61
CA LEU A 234 52.02 49.46 38.97
C LEU A 234 53.03 48.66 39.80
N ASP A 235 53.01 47.32 39.75
CA ASP A 235 53.98 46.44 40.40
C ASP A 235 55.41 46.64 39.87
N GLU A 236 55.57 47.01 38.59
CA GLU A 236 56.87 47.27 37.96
C GLU A 236 57.39 48.66 38.32
N ALA A 237 56.53 49.69 38.34
CA ALA A 237 56.87 51.02 38.83
C ALA A 237 57.26 51.02 40.32
N VAL A 238 56.52 50.30 41.18
CA VAL A 238 56.82 50.17 42.62
C VAL A 238 58.15 49.46 42.84
N ARG A 239 58.43 48.36 42.13
CA ARG A 239 59.74 47.67 42.23
C ARG A 239 60.90 48.56 41.82
N ASN A 240 60.76 49.31 40.73
CA ASN A 240 61.80 50.23 40.27
C ASN A 240 62.03 51.39 41.27
N ALA A 241 60.98 51.92 41.88
CA ALA A 241 61.09 52.94 42.92
C ALA A 241 61.78 52.41 44.19
N VAL A 242 61.42 51.19 44.65
CA VAL A 242 62.05 50.56 45.81
C VAL A 242 63.53 50.26 45.55
N ALA A 243 63.87 49.74 44.36
CA ALA A 243 65.26 49.48 43.98
C ALA A 243 66.10 50.78 43.99
N ALA A 244 65.59 51.87 43.42
CA ALA A 244 66.27 53.17 43.44
C ALA A 244 66.48 53.71 44.87
N ILE A 245 65.50 53.55 45.75
CA ILE A 245 65.61 53.94 47.17
C ILE A 245 66.71 53.11 47.88
N ASP A 246 66.76 51.79 47.65
CA ASP A 246 67.80 50.95 48.26
C ASP A 246 69.20 51.22 47.68
N ASP A 247 69.33 51.52 46.38
CA ASP A 247 70.61 51.94 45.78
C ASP A 247 71.13 53.25 46.39
N ILE A 248 70.26 54.25 46.55
CA ILE A 248 70.58 55.54 47.18
C ILE A 248 70.95 55.34 48.66
N ARG A 249 70.19 54.51 49.39
CA ARG A 249 70.50 54.12 50.78
C ARG A 249 71.85 53.42 50.89
N GLN A 250 72.17 52.50 49.97
CA GLN A 250 73.47 51.81 49.93
C GLN A 250 74.61 52.76 49.52
N SER A 251 74.36 53.76 48.69
CA SER A 251 75.32 54.83 48.39
C SER A 251 75.60 55.67 49.63
N SER A 252 74.56 56.14 50.31
CA SER A 252 74.63 56.91 51.56
C SER A 252 75.34 56.16 52.68
N ILE A 253 75.05 54.87 52.87
CA ILE A 253 75.74 54.02 53.87
C ILE A 253 77.24 53.91 53.55
N ARG A 254 77.62 53.75 52.27
CA ARG A 254 79.03 53.71 51.84
C ARG A 254 79.73 55.05 52.07
N GLU A 255 79.11 56.15 51.65
CA GLU A 255 79.64 57.51 51.81
C GLU A 255 79.84 57.86 53.30
N VAL A 256 78.87 57.53 54.17
CA VAL A 256 79.00 57.69 55.62
C VAL A 256 80.13 56.79 56.18
N GLN A 257 80.24 55.53 55.73
CA GLN A 257 81.31 54.63 56.17
C GLN A 257 82.72 55.09 55.74
N GLU A 258 82.88 55.67 54.55
CA GLU A 258 84.15 56.21 54.08
C GLU A 258 84.54 57.54 54.76
N LEU A 259 83.56 58.38 55.11
CA LEU A 259 83.80 59.65 55.80
C LEU A 259 84.06 59.50 57.31
N PHE A 260 83.57 58.43 57.94
CA PHE A 260 83.74 58.19 59.39
C PHE A 260 85.20 58.10 59.86
N PRO A 261 86.10 57.27 59.29
CA PRO A 261 87.49 57.19 59.74
C PRO A 261 88.24 58.51 59.53
N THR A 262 87.96 59.22 58.43
CA THR A 262 88.54 60.52 58.10
C THR A 262 88.13 61.61 59.10
N ARG A 263 86.86 61.62 59.56
CA ARG A 263 86.37 62.53 60.61
C ARG A 263 87.07 62.32 61.96
N VAL A 264 87.32 61.07 62.36
CA VAL A 264 87.95 60.75 63.66
C VAL A 264 89.44 61.14 63.71
N GLN A 265 90.17 61.02 62.59
CA GLN A 265 91.58 61.44 62.49
C GLN A 265 91.76 62.96 62.44
N ALA A 266 90.86 63.69 61.77
CA ALA A 266 90.90 65.16 61.75
C ALA A 266 90.61 65.76 63.13
N ALA A 267 89.66 65.20 63.89
CA ALA A 267 89.31 65.68 65.22
C ALA A 267 90.36 65.37 66.32
N THR A 268 91.30 64.47 66.06
CA THR A 268 92.36 64.08 67.03
C THR A 268 93.69 64.83 66.82
N THR A 269 93.82 65.62 65.75
CA THR A 269 95.08 66.29 65.38
C THR A 269 95.04 67.83 65.46
N GLY A 270 93.86 68.43 65.66
CA GLY A 270 93.68 69.89 65.81
C GLY A 270 93.43 70.35 67.25
N LEU A 271 94.21 71.33 67.72
CA LEU A 271 93.95 72.07 68.97
C LEU A 271 92.79 73.05 68.78
N ALA A 272 91.56 72.55 68.90
CA ALA A 272 90.33 73.36 68.97
C ALA A 272 89.51 72.97 70.21
N THR A 273 88.70 73.88 70.74
CA THR A 273 87.87 73.58 71.91
C THR A 273 86.70 72.67 71.56
N ARG A 274 86.21 71.91 72.54
CA ARG A 274 85.18 70.88 72.34
C ARG A 274 83.89 71.44 71.71
N ASP A 275 83.56 72.68 72.01
CA ASP A 275 82.36 73.36 71.52
C ASP A 275 82.51 73.83 70.06
N GLU A 276 83.71 74.24 69.62
CA GLU A 276 83.98 74.60 68.23
C GLU A 276 83.88 73.36 67.32
N ILE A 277 84.43 72.23 67.75
CA ILE A 277 84.31 70.95 67.03
C ILE A 277 82.83 70.51 66.96
N ALA A 278 82.08 70.65 68.05
CA ALA A 278 80.65 70.34 68.06
C ALA A 278 79.84 71.26 67.13
N ALA A 279 80.15 72.56 67.07
CA ALA A 279 79.50 73.52 66.18
C ALA A 279 79.76 73.22 64.69
N VAL A 280 81.00 72.85 64.34
CA VAL A 280 81.35 72.43 62.97
C VAL A 280 80.63 71.13 62.59
N ILE A 281 80.57 70.14 63.49
CA ILE A 281 79.83 68.90 63.23
C ILE A 281 78.33 69.18 63.05
N ALA A 282 77.75 70.07 63.87
CA ALA A 282 76.33 70.44 63.79
C ALA A 282 75.99 71.21 62.50
N SER A 283 76.85 72.13 62.04
CA SER A 283 76.63 72.86 60.78
C SER A 283 76.75 71.92 59.57
N GLN A 284 77.73 71.03 59.58
CA GLN A 284 77.95 70.06 58.51
C GLN A 284 76.83 69.00 58.45
N TRP A 285 76.35 68.52 59.60
CA TRP A 285 75.18 67.63 59.69
C TRP A 285 73.90 68.29 59.18
N LYS A 286 73.72 69.60 59.43
CA LYS A 286 72.60 70.36 58.90
C LYS A 286 72.66 70.46 57.37
N GLU A 287 73.84 70.73 56.82
CA GLU A 287 74.06 70.75 55.36
C GLU A 287 73.82 69.37 54.72
N GLU A 288 74.28 68.29 55.36
CA GLU A 288 74.00 66.90 54.96
C GLU A 288 72.48 66.62 54.96
N MET A 289 71.78 67.01 56.02
CA MET A 289 70.32 66.81 56.16
C MET A 289 69.51 67.64 55.16
N ASP A 290 69.96 68.84 54.80
CA ASP A 290 69.31 69.65 53.76
C ASP A 290 69.57 69.07 52.34
N LYS A 291 70.71 68.40 52.11
CA LYS A 291 70.96 67.59 50.89
C LYS A 291 70.04 66.36 50.82
N TYR A 292 69.90 65.60 51.91
CA TYR A 292 68.95 64.47 51.95
C TYR A 292 67.50 64.92 51.78
N ARG A 293 67.11 66.07 52.36
CA ARG A 293 65.75 66.62 52.20
C ARG A 293 65.48 67.01 50.74
N SER A 294 66.37 67.80 50.13
CA SER A 294 66.20 68.22 48.72
C SER A 294 66.20 67.03 47.75
N HIS A 295 66.98 65.99 48.00
CA HIS A 295 66.94 64.77 47.18
C HIS A 295 65.64 63.95 47.38
N ALA A 296 65.09 63.89 48.60
CA ALA A 296 63.79 63.27 48.85
C ALA A 296 62.63 64.07 48.21
N GLU A 297 62.70 65.40 48.22
CA GLU A 297 61.79 66.29 47.49
C GLU A 297 61.89 66.05 45.96
N GLU A 298 63.09 65.86 45.42
CA GLU A 298 63.28 65.53 43.99
C GLU A 298 62.67 64.15 43.62
N LEU A 299 62.84 63.13 44.47
CA LEU A 299 62.24 61.81 44.27
C LEU A 299 60.71 61.84 44.35
N THR A 300 60.14 62.54 45.34
CA THR A 300 58.68 62.68 45.44
C THR A 300 58.10 63.45 44.26
N GLN A 301 58.79 64.48 43.76
CA GLN A 301 58.40 65.19 42.54
C GLN A 301 58.46 64.28 41.29
N LYS A 302 59.49 63.44 41.15
CA LYS A 302 59.59 62.45 40.06
C LYS A 302 58.44 61.43 40.09
N LEU A 303 58.12 60.89 41.27
CA LEU A 303 56.99 59.96 41.45
C LEU A 303 55.65 60.64 41.16
N ALA A 304 55.44 61.89 41.60
CA ALA A 304 54.24 62.65 41.29
C ALA A 304 54.07 62.90 39.79
N ASN A 305 55.15 63.20 39.08
CA ASN A 305 55.14 63.37 37.63
C ASN A 305 54.82 62.06 36.90
N GLN A 306 55.39 60.92 37.33
CA GLN A 306 55.09 59.59 36.78
C GLN A 306 53.63 59.18 37.02
N ALA A 307 53.09 59.42 38.21
CA ALA A 307 51.70 59.15 38.54
C ALA A 307 50.73 60.02 37.70
N ALA A 308 51.07 61.29 37.47
CA ALA A 308 50.30 62.17 36.60
C ALA A 308 50.30 61.69 35.14
N GLU A 309 51.43 61.18 34.63
CA GLU A 309 51.52 60.67 33.25
C GLU A 309 50.77 59.35 33.06
N LEU A 310 50.91 58.40 33.99
CA LEU A 310 50.11 57.16 33.99
C LEU A 310 48.61 57.45 34.03
N LYS A 311 48.18 58.47 34.78
CA LYS A 311 46.78 58.90 34.78
C LYS A 311 46.34 59.43 33.42
N ARG A 312 47.15 60.27 32.75
CA ARG A 312 46.83 60.77 31.38
C ARG A 312 46.75 59.65 30.34
N GLU A 313 47.57 58.61 30.46
CA GLU A 313 47.49 57.44 29.57
C GLU A 313 46.25 56.58 29.87
N LEU A 314 45.87 56.44 31.15
CA LEU A 314 44.62 55.76 31.53
C LEU A 314 43.39 56.50 30.99
N ASP A 315 43.34 57.83 31.16
CA ASP A 315 42.25 58.68 30.66
C ASP A 315 42.16 58.59 29.12
N ARG A 316 43.30 58.61 28.40
CA ARG A 316 43.37 58.39 26.95
C ARG A 316 42.87 57.00 26.53
N CYS A 317 43.22 55.95 27.27
CA CYS A 317 42.72 54.60 27.02
C CYS A 317 41.20 54.51 27.20
N GLN A 318 40.64 55.16 28.23
CA GLN A 318 39.20 55.19 28.48
C GLN A 318 38.44 55.93 27.37
N GLU A 319 38.93 57.09 26.93
CA GLU A 319 38.34 57.79 25.78
C GLU A 319 38.34 56.94 24.50
N PHE A 320 39.44 56.23 24.22
CA PHE A 320 39.55 55.37 23.05
C PHE A 320 38.55 54.21 23.10
N LEU A 321 38.43 53.55 24.26
CA LEU A 321 37.44 52.49 24.48
C LEU A 321 36.00 53.01 24.33
N GLY A 322 35.70 54.20 24.86
CA GLY A 322 34.39 54.84 24.71
C GLY A 322 34.04 55.13 23.25
N LYS A 323 34.97 55.74 22.51
CA LYS A 323 34.82 56.02 21.06
C LYS A 323 34.61 54.72 20.27
N MET A 324 35.48 53.73 20.47
CA MET A 324 35.39 52.43 19.81
C MET A 324 34.07 51.71 20.12
N SER A 325 33.59 51.73 21.38
CA SER A 325 32.28 51.19 21.73
C SER A 325 31.16 51.91 20.97
N SER A 326 31.18 53.24 20.98
CA SER A 326 30.12 54.05 20.35
C SER A 326 30.03 53.92 18.82
N GLU A 327 31.13 53.55 18.15
CA GLU A 327 31.14 53.31 16.70
C GLU A 327 30.84 51.84 16.33
N VAL A 328 31.44 50.89 17.05
CA VAL A 328 31.33 49.46 16.73
C VAL A 328 29.98 48.88 17.15
N GLU A 329 29.44 49.28 18.30
CA GLU A 329 28.16 48.79 18.82
C GLU A 329 26.99 49.01 17.83
N PRO A 330 26.69 50.22 17.32
CA PRO A 330 25.62 50.42 16.35
C PRO A 330 25.91 49.73 15.01
N GLN A 331 27.18 49.62 14.58
CA GLN A 331 27.53 48.94 13.34
C GLN A 331 27.28 47.43 13.42
N VAL A 332 27.58 46.80 14.56
CA VAL A 332 27.30 45.38 14.83
C VAL A 332 25.79 45.15 14.92
N HIS A 333 25.05 45.99 15.65
CA HIS A 333 23.59 45.91 15.75
C HIS A 333 22.91 46.04 14.38
N ALA A 334 23.33 47.02 13.56
CA ALA A 334 22.78 47.22 12.22
C ALA A 334 23.00 45.99 11.32
N ARG A 335 24.23 45.45 11.29
CA ARG A 335 24.55 44.23 10.51
C ARG A 335 23.79 43.00 10.99
N LEU A 336 23.61 42.84 12.31
CA LEU A 336 22.86 41.73 12.87
C LEU A 336 21.37 41.84 12.53
N ASN A 337 20.76 43.02 12.67
CA ASN A 337 19.37 43.26 12.28
C ASN A 337 19.13 43.04 10.78
N GLU A 338 20.07 43.47 9.93
CA GLU A 338 20.01 43.24 8.48
C GLU A 338 20.11 41.73 8.14
N ALA A 339 21.00 41.00 8.80
CA ALA A 339 21.15 39.55 8.62
C ALA A 339 19.90 38.79 9.11
N VAL A 340 19.30 39.18 10.24
CA VAL A 340 18.04 38.61 10.75
C VAL A 340 16.87 38.91 9.81
N ALA A 341 16.77 40.14 9.29
CA ALA A 341 15.74 40.51 8.32
C ALA A 341 15.87 39.72 7.01
N ARG A 342 17.09 39.55 6.48
CA ARG A 342 17.36 38.70 5.32
C ARG A 342 16.96 37.25 5.58
N ALA A 343 17.43 36.65 6.68
CA ALA A 343 17.09 35.27 7.04
C ALA A 343 15.58 35.05 7.23
N ALA A 344 14.86 36.01 7.82
CA ALA A 344 13.40 35.97 7.93
C ALA A 344 12.72 35.97 6.53
N SER A 345 13.14 36.88 5.64
CA SER A 345 12.58 36.95 4.28
C SER A 345 12.85 35.69 3.43
N GLU A 346 14.03 35.07 3.60
CA GLU A 346 14.38 33.81 2.96
C GLU A 346 13.54 32.64 3.50
N PHE A 347 13.33 32.59 4.82
CA PHE A 347 12.50 31.60 5.49
C PHE A 347 11.03 31.72 5.05
N ASP A 348 10.45 32.92 5.06
CA ASP A 348 9.06 33.16 4.65
C ASP A 348 8.86 32.79 3.16
N GLY A 349 9.80 33.19 2.30
CA GLY A 349 9.80 32.80 0.89
C GLY A 349 9.94 31.29 0.68
N ALA A 350 10.75 30.59 1.48
CA ALA A 350 10.89 29.14 1.44
C ALA A 350 9.64 28.42 1.97
N ALA A 351 9.01 28.95 3.02
CA ALA A 351 7.77 28.44 3.58
C ALA A 351 6.62 28.55 2.57
N ALA A 352 6.43 29.73 1.96
CA ALA A 352 5.43 29.95 0.91
C ALA A 352 5.59 28.93 -0.25
N ARG A 353 6.78 28.85 -0.86
CA ARG A 353 7.09 27.87 -1.93
C ARG A 353 6.86 26.42 -1.51
N THR A 354 7.01 26.09 -0.23
CA THR A 354 6.78 24.73 0.28
C THR A 354 5.30 24.43 0.50
N VAL A 355 4.52 25.43 0.89
CA VAL A 355 3.05 25.34 0.99
C VAL A 355 2.42 25.25 -0.39
N ASP A 356 2.82 26.11 -1.34
CA ASP A 356 2.31 26.10 -2.72
C ASP A 356 2.52 24.74 -3.39
N ARG A 357 3.75 24.20 -3.35
CA ARG A 357 4.06 22.87 -3.90
C ARG A 357 3.31 21.72 -3.20
N ARG A 358 2.87 21.90 -1.95
CA ARG A 358 2.01 20.91 -1.26
C ARG A 358 0.56 21.05 -1.70
N TYR A 359 0.08 22.27 -1.92
CA TYR A 359 -1.26 22.53 -2.43
C TYR A 359 -1.42 22.04 -3.87
N GLU A 360 -0.43 22.29 -4.74
CA GLU A 360 -0.37 21.77 -6.11
C GLU A 360 -0.43 20.23 -6.12
N ARG A 361 0.46 19.54 -5.39
CA ARG A 361 0.44 18.06 -5.30
C ARG A 361 -0.86 17.51 -4.71
N LEU A 362 -1.45 18.19 -3.72
CA LEU A 362 -2.76 17.79 -3.18
C LEU A 362 -3.87 17.93 -4.23
N ARG A 363 -3.84 19.00 -5.03
CA ARG A 363 -4.78 19.24 -6.12
C ARG A 363 -4.62 18.21 -7.24
N GLU A 364 -3.39 17.93 -7.68
CA GLU A 364 -3.08 16.89 -8.67
C GLU A 364 -3.55 15.50 -8.20
N SER A 365 -3.23 15.13 -6.95
CA SER A 365 -3.69 13.88 -6.33
C SER A 365 -5.21 13.80 -6.20
N THR A 366 -5.88 14.91 -5.88
CA THR A 366 -7.35 14.96 -5.84
C THR A 366 -7.95 14.79 -7.23
N GLN A 367 -7.33 15.38 -8.26
CA GLN A 367 -7.76 15.25 -9.66
C GLN A 367 -7.55 13.82 -10.19
N SER A 368 -6.43 13.16 -9.89
CA SER A 368 -6.19 11.78 -10.32
C SER A 368 -7.14 10.79 -9.64
N VAL A 369 -7.36 10.92 -8.33
CA VAL A 369 -8.35 10.11 -7.60
C VAL A 369 -9.77 10.32 -8.13
N MET A 370 -10.14 11.56 -8.49
CA MET A 370 -11.44 11.85 -9.09
C MET A 370 -11.59 11.22 -10.50
N GLN A 371 -10.53 11.26 -11.32
CA GLN A 371 -10.52 10.59 -12.63
C GLN A 371 -10.60 9.06 -12.49
N GLU A 372 -9.86 8.46 -11.54
CA GLU A 372 -9.92 7.03 -11.26
C GLU A 372 -11.32 6.60 -10.78
N ALA A 373 -11.97 7.41 -9.93
CA ALA A 373 -13.34 7.18 -9.49
C ALA A 373 -14.35 7.26 -10.64
N LEU A 374 -14.19 8.20 -11.57
CA LEU A 374 -15.03 8.30 -12.78
C LEU A 374 -14.84 7.10 -13.70
N LEU A 375 -13.61 6.66 -13.96
CA LEU A 375 -13.32 5.45 -14.76
C LEU A 375 -13.90 4.19 -14.11
N LYS A 376 -13.83 4.07 -12.78
CA LYS A 376 -14.46 2.97 -12.03
C LYS A 376 -15.99 3.01 -12.13
N LEU A 377 -16.60 4.20 -12.07
CA LEU A 377 -18.05 4.36 -12.25
C LEU A 377 -18.49 3.98 -13.67
N ASP A 378 -17.75 4.42 -14.68
CA ASP A 378 -18.01 4.10 -16.08
C ASP A 378 -17.92 2.60 -16.35
N ALA A 379 -16.84 1.95 -15.89
CA ALA A 379 -16.68 0.49 -15.96
C ALA A 379 -17.82 -0.28 -15.26
N ARG A 380 -18.24 0.15 -14.06
CA ARG A 380 -19.41 -0.44 -13.38
C ARG A 380 -20.71 -0.20 -14.13
N SER A 381 -20.86 0.94 -14.79
CA SER A 381 -22.05 1.22 -15.62
C SER A 381 -22.11 0.29 -16.84
N ALA A 382 -20.97 0.04 -17.48
CA ALA A 382 -20.84 -0.90 -18.60
C ALA A 382 -21.10 -2.35 -18.17
N GLU A 383 -20.59 -2.78 -17.00
CA GLU A 383 -20.92 -4.10 -16.41
C GLU A 383 -22.42 -4.25 -16.18
N VAL A 384 -23.08 -3.25 -15.57
CA VAL A 384 -24.54 -3.28 -15.33
C VAL A 384 -25.30 -3.30 -16.65
N GLN A 385 -24.91 -2.50 -17.63
CA GLN A 385 -25.52 -2.51 -18.97
C GLN A 385 -25.39 -3.87 -19.65
N ALA A 386 -24.21 -4.50 -19.59
CA ALA A 386 -23.98 -5.84 -20.14
C ALA A 386 -24.81 -6.92 -19.43
N LEU A 387 -24.94 -6.86 -18.10
CA LEU A 387 -25.79 -7.77 -17.33
C LEU A 387 -27.28 -7.61 -17.68
N VAL A 388 -27.76 -6.37 -17.79
CA VAL A 388 -29.14 -6.08 -18.19
C VAL A 388 -29.40 -6.56 -19.62
N GLN A 389 -28.50 -6.28 -20.57
CA GLN A 389 -28.63 -6.74 -21.95
C GLN A 389 -28.57 -8.27 -22.06
N GLY A 390 -27.71 -8.94 -21.27
CA GLY A 390 -27.67 -10.39 -21.16
C GLY A 390 -28.95 -11.01 -20.59
N ALA A 391 -29.56 -10.37 -19.58
CA ALA A 391 -30.83 -10.81 -19.01
C ALA A 391 -32.02 -10.60 -19.98
N VAL A 392 -32.03 -9.50 -20.74
CA VAL A 392 -33.04 -9.25 -21.78
C VAL A 392 -32.89 -10.27 -22.92
N ASN A 393 -31.67 -10.52 -23.40
CA ASN A 393 -31.44 -11.50 -24.47
C ASN A 393 -31.78 -12.93 -24.03
N SER A 394 -31.47 -13.32 -22.78
CA SER A 394 -31.79 -14.67 -22.29
C SER A 394 -33.28 -14.89 -22.05
N THR A 395 -34.00 -13.86 -21.58
CA THR A 395 -35.47 -13.91 -21.44
C THR A 395 -36.18 -13.91 -22.80
N LEU A 396 -35.70 -13.14 -23.78
CA LEU A 396 -36.19 -13.21 -25.17
C LEU A 396 -35.99 -14.61 -25.76
N ALA A 397 -34.78 -15.17 -25.68
CA ALA A 397 -34.50 -16.52 -26.18
C ALA A 397 -35.26 -17.62 -25.42
N ALA A 398 -35.63 -17.41 -24.15
CA ALA A 398 -36.51 -18.32 -23.41
C ALA A 398 -37.95 -18.25 -23.94
N LEU A 399 -38.45 -17.05 -24.23
CA LEU A 399 -39.77 -16.83 -24.81
C LEU A 399 -39.88 -17.38 -26.24
N GLU A 400 -38.84 -17.22 -27.07
CA GLU A 400 -38.76 -17.82 -28.40
C GLU A 400 -38.85 -19.36 -28.33
N ARG A 401 -38.04 -20.02 -27.49
CA ARG A 401 -38.13 -21.47 -27.28
C ARG A 401 -39.49 -21.91 -26.70
N GLN A 402 -40.09 -21.10 -25.84
CA GLN A 402 -41.44 -21.37 -25.33
C GLN A 402 -42.47 -21.29 -26.46
N ALA A 403 -42.41 -20.27 -27.32
CA ALA A 403 -43.30 -20.13 -28.48
C ALA A 403 -43.11 -21.27 -29.50
N GLU A 404 -41.86 -21.64 -29.81
CA GLU A 404 -41.54 -22.80 -30.66
C GLU A 404 -42.08 -24.10 -30.08
N SER A 405 -41.88 -24.36 -28.78
CA SER A 405 -42.39 -25.58 -28.14
C SER A 405 -43.93 -25.63 -28.14
N GLN A 406 -44.61 -24.52 -27.85
CA GLN A 406 -46.07 -24.44 -27.96
C GLN A 406 -46.57 -24.63 -29.39
N MET A 407 -45.92 -24.01 -30.38
CA MET A 407 -46.27 -24.18 -31.79
C MET A 407 -46.08 -25.63 -32.24
N ASN A 408 -44.97 -26.27 -31.84
CA ASN A 408 -44.72 -27.68 -32.13
C ASN A 408 -45.75 -28.61 -31.46
N THR A 409 -46.16 -28.34 -30.21
CA THR A 409 -47.23 -29.10 -29.53
C THR A 409 -48.58 -28.94 -30.24
N ILE A 410 -48.96 -27.72 -30.62
CA ILE A 410 -50.20 -27.48 -31.38
C ILE A 410 -50.13 -28.15 -32.75
N LEU A 411 -48.97 -28.15 -33.41
CA LEU A 411 -48.76 -28.79 -34.70
C LEU A 411 -48.81 -30.32 -34.59
N SER A 412 -48.25 -30.94 -33.55
CA SER A 412 -48.40 -32.37 -33.30
C SER A 412 -49.86 -32.72 -32.98
N GLU A 413 -50.53 -31.98 -32.08
CA GLU A 413 -51.93 -32.26 -31.76
C GLU A 413 -52.86 -32.11 -32.97
N THR A 414 -52.65 -31.10 -33.83
CA THR A 414 -53.45 -30.92 -35.04
C THR A 414 -53.16 -31.99 -36.08
N LYS A 415 -51.89 -32.42 -36.22
CA LYS A 415 -51.51 -33.59 -37.04
C LYS A 415 -52.17 -34.87 -36.54
N ASP A 416 -52.17 -35.12 -35.23
CA ASP A 416 -52.75 -36.32 -34.62
C ASP A 416 -54.28 -36.32 -34.71
N ARG A 417 -54.93 -35.15 -34.53
CA ARG A 417 -56.37 -34.97 -34.79
C ARG A 417 -56.70 -35.23 -36.26
N ALA A 418 -55.90 -34.72 -37.20
CA ALA A 418 -56.10 -34.94 -38.64
C ALA A 418 -55.91 -36.42 -39.01
N ALA A 419 -54.85 -37.08 -38.51
CA ALA A 419 -54.61 -38.51 -38.71
C ALA A 419 -55.72 -39.38 -38.12
N SER A 420 -56.24 -39.01 -36.94
CA SER A 420 -57.38 -39.69 -36.30
C SER A 420 -58.68 -39.51 -37.08
N ALA A 421 -58.95 -38.30 -37.58
CA ALA A 421 -60.12 -38.00 -38.42
C ALA A 421 -60.07 -38.75 -39.75
N LEU A 422 -58.91 -38.79 -40.42
CA LEU A 422 -58.68 -39.59 -41.62
C LEU A 422 -58.89 -41.08 -41.33
N SER A 423 -58.29 -41.62 -40.26
CA SER A 423 -58.46 -43.03 -39.87
C SER A 423 -59.92 -43.39 -39.56
N SER A 424 -60.67 -42.47 -38.95
CA SER A 424 -62.10 -42.62 -38.67
C SER A 424 -62.93 -42.64 -39.96
N LEU A 425 -62.66 -41.72 -40.90
CA LEU A 425 -63.33 -41.67 -42.20
C LEU A 425 -63.03 -42.92 -43.04
N ASP A 426 -61.79 -43.42 -42.97
CA ASP A 426 -61.35 -44.65 -43.59
C ASP A 426 -62.08 -45.88 -43.03
N ALA A 427 -62.27 -45.94 -41.71
CA ALA A 427 -63.04 -46.98 -41.04
C ALA A 427 -64.52 -46.92 -41.40
N GLU A 428 -65.12 -45.72 -41.43
CA GLU A 428 -66.50 -45.51 -41.87
C GLU A 428 -66.72 -45.93 -43.33
N ASN A 429 -65.80 -45.58 -44.22
CA ASN A 429 -65.86 -45.97 -45.64
C ASN A 429 -65.72 -47.49 -45.82
N ARG A 430 -64.81 -48.16 -45.08
CA ARG A 430 -64.73 -49.64 -45.07
C ARG A 430 -66.03 -50.26 -44.57
N ALA A 431 -66.59 -49.78 -43.46
CA ALA A 431 -67.85 -50.27 -42.92
C ALA A 431 -69.03 -50.06 -43.91
N ALA A 432 -69.09 -48.91 -44.58
CA ALA A 432 -70.08 -48.63 -45.62
C ALA A 432 -69.92 -49.55 -46.85
N CYS A 433 -68.69 -49.83 -47.27
CA CYS A 433 -68.39 -50.77 -48.35
C CYS A 433 -68.76 -52.21 -47.97
N GLU A 434 -68.46 -52.65 -46.75
CA GLU A 434 -68.85 -53.98 -46.24
C GLU A 434 -70.37 -54.12 -46.11
N ALA A 435 -71.06 -53.11 -45.57
CA ALA A 435 -72.52 -53.09 -45.50
C ALA A 435 -73.15 -53.15 -46.91
N ARG A 436 -72.59 -52.41 -47.88
CA ARG A 436 -73.03 -52.47 -49.29
C ARG A 436 -72.77 -53.83 -49.93
N ARG A 437 -71.61 -54.46 -49.64
CA ARG A 437 -71.29 -55.83 -50.09
C ARG A 437 -72.29 -56.83 -49.52
N GLN A 438 -72.53 -56.81 -48.21
CA GLN A 438 -73.50 -57.69 -47.54
C GLN A 438 -74.93 -57.49 -48.08
N ALA A 439 -75.34 -56.24 -48.34
CA ALA A 439 -76.65 -55.95 -48.93
C ALA A 439 -76.79 -56.51 -50.36
N LEU A 440 -75.73 -56.41 -51.17
CA LEU A 440 -75.67 -57.02 -52.51
C LEU A 440 -75.67 -58.55 -52.44
N GLU A 441 -74.87 -59.16 -51.56
CA GLU A 441 -74.86 -60.61 -51.33
C GLU A 441 -76.24 -61.11 -50.88
N ALA A 442 -76.93 -60.37 -50.02
CA ALA A 442 -78.29 -60.69 -49.60
C ALA A 442 -79.33 -60.52 -50.73
N GLU A 443 -79.18 -59.55 -51.64
CA GLU A 443 -80.06 -59.45 -52.83
C GLU A 443 -79.75 -60.56 -53.84
N VAL A 444 -78.48 -60.90 -54.05
CA VAL A 444 -78.07 -62.03 -54.90
C VAL A 444 -78.63 -63.34 -54.35
N ALA A 445 -78.48 -63.61 -53.06
CA ALA A 445 -79.07 -64.77 -52.39
C ALA A 445 -80.60 -64.80 -52.55
N ARG A 446 -81.31 -63.70 -52.26
CA ARG A 446 -82.76 -63.60 -52.46
C ARG A 446 -83.16 -63.74 -53.93
N SER A 447 -82.35 -63.28 -54.88
CA SER A 447 -82.62 -63.46 -56.31
C SER A 447 -82.41 -64.91 -56.76
N ALA A 448 -81.41 -65.61 -56.23
CA ALA A 448 -81.18 -67.03 -56.46
C ALA A 448 -82.27 -67.90 -55.82
N GLU A 449 -82.74 -67.57 -54.60
CA GLU A 449 -83.92 -68.20 -53.99
C GLU A 449 -85.18 -67.99 -54.84
N ARG A 450 -85.46 -66.76 -55.29
CA ARG A 450 -86.59 -66.48 -56.19
C ARG A 450 -86.47 -67.26 -57.50
N SER A 451 -85.28 -67.32 -58.10
CA SER A 451 -85.03 -68.04 -59.36
C SER A 451 -85.18 -69.56 -59.19
N THR A 452 -84.65 -70.14 -58.11
CA THR A 452 -84.81 -71.57 -57.81
C THR A 452 -86.25 -71.93 -57.42
N GLU A 453 -86.98 -71.04 -56.75
CA GLU A 453 -88.42 -71.19 -56.49
C GLU A 453 -89.23 -71.10 -57.79
N GLN A 454 -88.93 -70.14 -58.67
CA GLN A 454 -89.55 -70.02 -59.99
C GLN A 454 -89.25 -71.25 -60.86
N PHE A 455 -88.01 -71.71 -60.89
CA PHE A 455 -87.62 -72.96 -61.57
C PHE A 455 -88.34 -74.17 -60.98
N ARG A 456 -88.46 -74.29 -59.65
CA ARG A 456 -89.18 -75.39 -59.00
C ARG A 456 -90.68 -75.34 -59.29
N LYS A 457 -91.28 -74.15 -59.35
CA LYS A 457 -92.68 -73.95 -59.77
C LYS A 457 -92.88 -74.28 -61.25
N GLY A 458 -91.98 -73.82 -62.13
CA GLY A 458 -91.96 -74.16 -63.55
C GLY A 458 -91.79 -75.65 -63.79
N MET A 459 -90.87 -76.31 -63.08
CA MET A 459 -90.65 -77.75 -63.12
C MET A 459 -91.87 -78.53 -62.60
N LYS A 460 -92.51 -78.08 -61.51
CA LYS A 460 -93.78 -78.66 -61.06
C LYS A 460 -94.87 -78.49 -62.11
N ALA A 461 -95.04 -77.29 -62.69
CA ALA A 461 -96.04 -77.04 -63.73
C ALA A 461 -95.78 -77.89 -64.98
N PHE A 462 -94.52 -78.03 -65.39
CA PHE A 462 -94.09 -78.90 -66.48
C PHE A 462 -94.38 -80.37 -66.17
N LEU A 463 -93.99 -80.88 -65.00
CA LEU A 463 -94.28 -82.26 -64.57
C LEU A 463 -95.78 -82.52 -64.43
N TYR A 464 -96.58 -81.57 -63.93
CA TYR A 464 -98.04 -81.67 -63.94
C TYR A 464 -98.58 -81.66 -65.37
N SER A 465 -98.03 -80.84 -66.28
CA SER A 465 -98.44 -80.84 -67.69
C SER A 465 -98.08 -82.16 -68.38
N CYS A 466 -96.91 -82.74 -68.11
CA CYS A 466 -96.50 -84.05 -68.62
C CYS A 466 -97.31 -85.19 -68.01
N LEU A 467 -97.63 -85.13 -66.71
CA LEU A 467 -98.47 -86.12 -66.04
C LEU A 467 -99.91 -86.03 -66.53
N VAL A 468 -100.46 -84.83 -66.69
CA VAL A 468 -101.79 -84.62 -67.31
C VAL A 468 -101.76 -85.08 -68.76
N ALA A 469 -100.75 -84.74 -69.56
CA ALA A 469 -100.64 -85.24 -70.93
C ALA A 469 -100.51 -86.76 -71.00
N ALA A 470 -99.76 -87.39 -70.09
CA ALA A 470 -99.63 -88.84 -70.02
C ALA A 470 -100.90 -89.53 -69.49
N VAL A 471 -101.59 -88.95 -68.50
CA VAL A 471 -102.87 -89.46 -67.99
C VAL A 471 -104.00 -89.21 -68.98
N SER A 472 -103.99 -88.11 -69.72
CA SER A 472 -104.90 -87.88 -70.85
C SER A 472 -104.58 -88.82 -72.02
N ALA A 473 -103.31 -89.08 -72.32
CA ALA A 473 -102.93 -90.10 -73.31
C ALA A 473 -103.32 -91.51 -72.85
N VAL A 474 -103.28 -91.81 -71.54
CA VAL A 474 -103.78 -93.08 -70.98
C VAL A 474 -105.30 -93.11 -70.90
N ASP A 475 -105.99 -92.00 -70.67
CA ASP A 475 -107.46 -91.89 -70.72
C ASP A 475 -107.96 -92.04 -72.16
N GLU A 476 -107.34 -91.35 -73.12
CA GLU A 476 -107.56 -91.51 -74.56
C GLU A 476 -107.18 -92.91 -75.03
N HIS A 477 -106.06 -93.49 -74.59
CA HIS A 477 -105.71 -94.88 -74.89
C HIS A 477 -106.70 -95.85 -74.24
N SER A 478 -107.21 -95.56 -73.04
CA SER A 478 -108.19 -96.42 -72.36
C SER A 478 -109.57 -96.31 -73.00
N LYS A 479 -110.01 -95.13 -73.44
CA LYS A 479 -111.20 -94.92 -74.28
C LYS A 479 -111.03 -95.60 -75.63
N SER A 480 -109.90 -95.40 -76.30
CA SER A 480 -109.56 -96.07 -77.56
C SER A 480 -109.43 -97.60 -77.40
N THR A 481 -109.08 -98.11 -76.22
CA THR A 481 -109.04 -99.55 -75.91
C THR A 481 -110.43 -100.08 -75.53
N LEU A 482 -111.28 -99.28 -74.89
CA LEU A 482 -112.66 -99.62 -74.52
C LEU A 482 -113.59 -99.58 -75.76
N GLU A 483 -113.46 -98.57 -76.59
CA GLU A 483 -114.06 -98.47 -77.94
C GLU A 483 -113.44 -99.52 -78.88
N GLY A 484 -112.13 -99.78 -78.78
CA GLY A 484 -111.45 -100.84 -79.53
C GLY A 484 -111.89 -102.27 -79.15
N LEU A 485 -112.26 -102.51 -77.89
CA LEU A 485 -112.87 -103.77 -77.43
C LEU A 485 -114.35 -103.89 -77.77
N THR A 486 -115.02 -102.80 -78.15
CA THR A 486 -116.42 -102.81 -78.66
C THR A 486 -116.51 -102.70 -80.18
N LYS A 487 -115.39 -102.55 -80.90
CA LYS A 487 -115.37 -102.49 -82.37
C LYS A 487 -114.10 -103.12 -82.96
N ASP A 488 -114.20 -104.43 -83.17
CA ASP A 488 -113.16 -105.30 -83.72
C ASP A 488 -112.69 -104.91 -85.15
N ASN A 489 -111.47 -105.34 -85.48
CA ASN A 489 -110.79 -105.36 -86.78
C ASN A 489 -110.42 -104.03 -87.48
N GLY A 490 -109.12 -103.89 -87.83
CA GLY A 490 -108.79 -103.46 -89.21
C GLY A 490 -107.58 -102.55 -89.49
N LYS A 491 -106.35 -103.05 -89.28
CA LYS A 491 -105.16 -102.86 -90.15
C LYS A 491 -104.79 -101.44 -90.71
N SER A 492 -103.83 -100.81 -90.04
CA SER A 492 -102.48 -100.42 -90.55
C SER A 492 -102.27 -99.79 -91.95
N LEU A 493 -101.68 -98.58 -91.95
CA LEU A 493 -100.75 -97.98 -92.94
C LEU A 493 -99.68 -97.19 -92.12
N HIS A 494 -98.37 -97.23 -92.42
CA HIS A 494 -97.63 -96.33 -93.35
C HIS A 494 -97.82 -94.82 -93.02
N GLU A 495 -96.83 -93.91 -93.04
CA GLU A 495 -95.40 -93.92 -93.43
C GLU A 495 -94.77 -92.52 -93.07
N VAL A 496 -93.43 -92.33 -93.18
CA VAL A 496 -92.77 -91.05 -93.61
C VAL A 496 -92.92 -89.78 -92.70
N HIS A 497 -92.01 -88.79 -92.61
CA HIS A 497 -90.57 -88.62 -92.92
C HIS A 497 -90.11 -87.21 -92.45
N GLU A 498 -88.83 -87.08 -92.08
CA GLU A 498 -87.93 -85.95 -92.39
C GLU A 498 -88.02 -84.53 -91.76
N ASN A 499 -86.80 -83.93 -91.77
CA ASN A 499 -86.39 -82.52 -91.69
C ASN A 499 -86.64 -81.71 -90.39
N GLY A 500 -85.70 -80.84 -89.98
CA GLY A 500 -84.36 -80.57 -90.53
C GLY A 500 -83.83 -79.18 -90.17
N GLY A 501 -82.49 -79.02 -90.16
CA GLY A 501 -81.80 -77.72 -89.98
C GLY A 501 -81.81 -77.15 -88.54
N ASP A 502 -80.91 -76.24 -88.17
CA ASP A 502 -79.73 -75.75 -88.90
C ASP A 502 -78.71 -75.10 -87.93
N ALA A 503 -77.55 -74.74 -88.49
CA ALA A 503 -76.44 -73.85 -88.07
C ALA A 503 -76.62 -72.90 -86.83
N ALA A 504 -75.57 -72.39 -86.16
CA ALA A 504 -74.14 -72.28 -86.51
C ALA A 504 -73.22 -72.01 -85.28
N SER A 505 -71.91 -72.14 -85.52
CA SER A 505 -70.75 -71.43 -84.91
C SER A 505 -70.93 -69.88 -84.86
N PRO A 506 -70.05 -69.04 -84.24
CA PRO A 506 -68.59 -69.25 -84.07
C PRO A 506 -67.89 -68.66 -82.82
N GLU A 507 -66.54 -68.75 -82.82
CA GLU A 507 -65.49 -67.80 -82.35
C GLU A 507 -65.72 -66.97 -81.06
N GLY A 508 -64.77 -66.77 -80.14
CA GLY A 508 -63.33 -66.45 -80.35
C GLY A 508 -63.14 -64.94 -80.66
N PRO A 509 -61.99 -64.30 -80.37
CA PRO A 509 -60.76 -64.76 -79.69
C PRO A 509 -60.14 -63.68 -78.74
N GLU A 510 -58.81 -63.79 -78.49
CA GLU A 510 -57.83 -62.73 -78.15
C GLU A 510 -57.94 -61.92 -76.81
N ILE A 511 -56.90 -61.43 -76.12
CA ILE A 511 -55.43 -61.60 -75.97
C ILE A 511 -54.83 -60.22 -75.57
N LEU A 512 -54.08 -60.18 -74.45
CA LEU A 512 -53.11 -59.12 -74.03
C LEU A 512 -53.63 -57.70 -73.67
N PRO A 513 -52.80 -56.81 -73.04
CA PRO A 513 -51.53 -57.01 -72.30
C PRO A 513 -51.51 -56.35 -70.90
N ALA A 514 -50.37 -56.44 -70.20
CA ALA A 514 -49.98 -55.53 -69.11
C ALA A 514 -49.55 -54.14 -69.64
N PRO A 515 -49.33 -53.13 -68.77
CA PRO A 515 -47.94 -52.63 -68.65
C PRO A 515 -47.50 -52.20 -67.24
N ASP A 516 -46.19 -51.97 -67.11
CA ASP A 516 -45.49 -51.35 -65.96
C ASP A 516 -45.99 -49.95 -65.60
N SER A 517 -45.82 -49.55 -64.33
CA SER A 517 -45.32 -48.20 -63.93
C SER A 517 -44.89 -48.18 -62.45
N ASP A 518 -43.59 -48.27 -62.18
CA ASP A 518 -42.91 -47.48 -61.13
C ASP A 518 -42.80 -46.01 -61.61
N PRO A 519 -42.29 -45.04 -60.84
CA PRO A 519 -42.27 -44.83 -59.39
C PRO A 519 -42.82 -43.42 -59.02
N PHE A 520 -42.71 -43.01 -57.75
CA PHE A 520 -42.33 -41.65 -57.25
C PHE A 520 -42.95 -41.32 -55.88
N THR A 521 -42.05 -40.91 -54.99
CA THR A 521 -42.25 -40.11 -53.77
C THR A 521 -43.23 -38.94 -53.91
N HIS A 522 -43.97 -38.67 -52.83
CA HIS A 522 -43.96 -37.33 -52.23
C HIS A 522 -44.12 -37.33 -50.71
#